data_AF-A0A854X2K0-F1
#
_entry.id   AF-A0A854X2K0-F1
#
_cell.length_a   1.000
_cell.length_b   1.000
_cell.length_c   1.000
_cell.angle_alpha   90.00
_cell.angle_beta   90.00
_cell.angle_gamma   90.00
#
_symmetry.space_group_name_H-M   'P 1'
#
loop_
_entity.id
_entity.type
_entity.pdbx_description
1 polymer ?
#
loop_
_entity_poly.entity_id
_entity_poly.type
_entity_poly.pdbx_seq_one_letter_code
_entity_poly.pdbx_strand_id
1 'polypeptide(L)'
;MSIYEATGDSSVVPASNMSPVPDESGEHGLLSLKVDGDHFEFCYRHASAAADSPDSWLPAPMLEVMEGGMLDPSLDHAFVRVAPYPNMLCGDKLVLSWQGLNDEGLPYIHETTRAVSENQVGQELVFVIKGLHIAALERGSLEVYWTLYSVALQKPVSSRRLQLNVGDPEPDLLAPILEETVGGTLDPARVPQGTSVIVRPYARMAVGDRVILSWQGVEGLPVISDVLLVEPFAVGEALSFWIPADRIAPHRMQEVSVSYRVESRSAQVRNSATSRILIAPLMRGELAAPQVLEAQDGELEAVDAEDGITVVIGNAQAEEGELVYLKCDGEYFSHRDDRDITRDTAGEPLVFIVPYRFWREHRETVVQVSYSVERLDDVSQASEITRIRVRA
;
A
#
# COMPACT_ATOMS: atom_id res chain seq x y z
N MET A 1 48.27 -48.48 1.73
CA MET A 1 48.66 -49.66 0.94
C MET A 1 48.39 -50.87 1.81
N SER A 2 47.25 -51.53 1.61
CA SER A 2 46.97 -52.90 2.03
C SER A 2 45.88 -53.40 1.08
N ILE A 3 46.25 -54.40 0.28
CA ILE A 3 45.43 -55.04 -0.74
C ILE A 3 44.93 -56.33 -0.11
N TYR A 4 43.62 -56.58 -0.17
CA TYR A 4 43.06 -57.91 0.07
C TYR A 4 42.26 -58.30 -1.16
N GLU A 5 42.76 -59.30 -1.89
CA GLU A 5 42.02 -60.04 -2.91
C GLU A 5 41.16 -61.11 -2.22
N ALA A 6 39.91 -61.26 -2.66
CA ALA A 6 39.07 -62.39 -2.32
C ALA A 6 38.61 -63.07 -3.62
N THR A 7 39.18 -64.24 -3.88
CA THR A 7 38.68 -65.24 -4.83
C THR A 7 37.69 -66.15 -4.09
N GLY A 8 36.54 -66.44 -4.68
CA GLY A 8 35.60 -67.41 -4.11
C GLY A 8 34.18 -67.28 -4.60
N ASP A 9 33.84 -68.11 -5.60
CA ASP A 9 32.50 -68.37 -6.08
C ASP A 9 31.76 -69.24 -5.04
N SER A 10 30.75 -68.71 -4.35
CA SER A 10 29.85 -69.50 -3.50
C SER A 10 28.53 -68.77 -3.23
N SER A 11 27.45 -69.38 -3.71
CA SER A 11 26.06 -69.01 -3.46
C SER A 11 25.69 -69.26 -2.01
N VAL A 12 25.61 -68.21 -1.20
CA VAL A 12 24.89 -68.22 0.09
C VAL A 12 24.23 -66.85 0.27
N VAL A 13 22.89 -66.84 0.36
CA VAL A 13 22.10 -65.68 0.76
C VAL A 13 22.28 -65.46 2.27
N PRO A 14 22.71 -64.28 2.77
CA PRO A 14 22.62 -64.00 4.20
C PRO A 14 21.42 -63.11 4.52
N ALA A 15 20.79 -63.45 5.63
CA ALA A 15 19.63 -62.81 6.22
C ALA A 15 19.85 -61.34 6.58
N SER A 16 18.74 -60.61 6.61
CA SER A 16 18.60 -59.24 7.08
C SER A 16 19.07 -59.06 8.53
N ASN A 17 19.80 -57.96 8.75
CA ASN A 17 20.12 -57.31 10.02
C ASN A 17 21.12 -58.04 10.95
N MET A 18 22.41 -57.70 10.83
CA MET A 18 23.34 -57.74 11.96
C MET A 18 23.32 -56.40 12.72
N SER A 19 23.45 -56.46 14.04
CA SER A 19 23.76 -55.30 14.89
C SER A 19 25.28 -55.08 14.93
N PRO A 20 25.80 -53.86 14.78
CA PRO A 20 27.24 -53.65 14.83
C PRO A 20 27.79 -53.70 16.26
N VAL A 21 29.00 -54.27 16.38
CA VAL A 21 29.86 -54.33 17.58
C VAL A 21 30.52 -52.95 17.80
N PRO A 22 30.73 -52.50 19.05
CA PRO A 22 31.30 -51.18 19.34
C PRO A 22 32.79 -51.10 18.99
N ASP A 23 33.22 -49.94 18.48
CA ASP A 23 34.62 -49.51 18.46
C ASP A 23 34.79 -48.27 19.38
N GLU A 24 35.99 -48.06 19.93
CA GLU A 24 36.31 -47.27 21.14
C GLU A 24 36.04 -45.74 21.11
N SER A 25 35.12 -45.24 20.28
CA SER A 25 34.73 -43.82 20.21
C SER A 25 33.26 -43.53 20.51
N GLY A 26 32.43 -44.54 20.79
CA GLY A 26 31.08 -44.33 21.34
C GLY A 26 30.08 -43.62 20.42
N GLU A 27 30.34 -43.52 19.12
CA GLU A 27 29.39 -42.94 18.15
C GLU A 27 28.51 -44.01 17.51
N HIS A 28 27.20 -43.90 17.70
CA HIS A 28 26.22 -44.75 17.02
C HIS A 28 25.87 -44.15 15.65
N GLY A 29 26.40 -44.74 14.57
CA GLY A 29 25.98 -44.47 13.20
C GLY A 29 25.03 -45.54 12.66
N LEU A 30 24.09 -45.17 11.79
CA LEU A 30 23.27 -46.14 11.06
C LEU A 30 23.91 -46.37 9.68
N LEU A 31 24.40 -47.59 9.44
CA LEU A 31 24.93 -48.01 8.14
C LEU A 31 23.84 -48.78 7.39
N SER A 32 23.44 -48.29 6.22
CA SER A 32 22.56 -49.03 5.31
C SER A 32 23.31 -49.41 4.04
N LEU A 33 23.31 -50.70 3.72
CA LEU A 33 23.91 -51.27 2.51
C LEU A 33 22.79 -51.76 1.58
N LYS A 34 22.84 -51.38 0.30
CA LYS A 34 21.95 -51.91 -0.74
C LYS A 34 22.78 -52.39 -1.92
N VAL A 35 22.43 -53.56 -2.44
CA VAL A 35 23.10 -54.20 -3.58
C VAL A 35 22.08 -54.38 -4.69
N ASP A 36 22.39 -53.90 -5.90
CA ASP A 36 21.59 -54.10 -7.11
C ASP A 36 22.52 -54.39 -8.31
N GLY A 37 22.52 -55.63 -8.79
CA GLY A 37 23.40 -56.09 -9.87
C GLY A 37 24.89 -55.82 -9.59
N ASP A 38 25.55 -55.13 -10.53
CA ASP A 38 26.97 -54.76 -10.44
C ASP A 38 27.23 -53.44 -9.67
N HIS A 39 26.20 -52.89 -9.00
CA HIS A 39 26.31 -51.63 -8.26
C HIS A 39 26.11 -51.82 -6.75
N PHE A 40 27.00 -51.19 -5.98
CA PHE A 40 26.94 -51.18 -4.51
C PHE A 40 26.78 -49.74 -4.04
N GLU A 41 25.69 -49.46 -3.31
CA GLU A 41 25.49 -48.18 -2.63
C GLU A 41 25.60 -48.38 -1.12
N PHE A 42 26.45 -47.57 -0.48
CA PHE A 42 26.48 -47.43 0.97
C PHE A 42 26.06 -46.02 1.36
N CYS A 43 25.16 -45.94 2.34
CA CYS A 43 24.76 -44.69 2.97
C CYS A 43 25.17 -44.75 4.43
N TYR A 44 26.05 -43.83 4.83
CA TYR A 44 26.42 -43.62 6.22
C TYR A 44 25.79 -42.31 6.69
N ARG A 45 24.94 -42.37 7.71
CA ARG A 45 24.46 -41.19 8.43
C ARG A 45 25.08 -41.19 9.82
N HIS A 46 25.85 -40.15 10.13
CA HIS A 46 26.12 -39.81 11.52
C HIS A 46 24.77 -39.57 12.21
N ALA A 47 24.53 -40.23 13.35
CA ALA A 47 23.51 -39.72 14.25
C ALA A 47 23.99 -38.33 14.67
N SER A 48 23.29 -37.29 14.23
CA SER A 48 23.50 -35.95 14.73
C SER A 48 23.22 -36.00 16.23
N ALA A 49 24.28 -36.11 17.03
CA ALA A 49 24.24 -35.75 18.41
C ALA A 49 23.62 -34.35 18.47
N ALA A 50 22.64 -34.17 19.36
CA ALA A 50 22.13 -32.85 19.69
C ALA A 50 23.35 -31.99 20.07
N ALA A 51 23.67 -31.03 19.21
CA ALA A 51 24.76 -30.10 19.48
C ALA A 51 24.31 -29.20 20.63
N ASP A 52 24.92 -29.39 21.79
CA ASP A 52 24.92 -28.40 22.85
C ASP A 52 25.55 -27.10 22.32
N SER A 53 24.77 -26.02 22.34
CA SER A 53 25.25 -24.64 22.28
C SER A 53 24.28 -23.76 23.09
N PRO A 54 24.73 -23.03 24.12
CA PRO A 54 23.87 -22.29 25.03
C PRO A 54 23.61 -20.88 24.50
N ASP A 55 22.58 -20.69 23.68
CA ASP A 55 21.96 -19.37 23.52
C ASP A 55 20.83 -19.25 24.54
N SER A 56 21.19 -18.93 25.78
CA SER A 56 20.27 -18.75 26.91
C SER A 56 19.49 -17.44 26.82
N TRP A 57 18.79 -17.20 25.70
CA TRP A 57 17.90 -16.04 25.56
C TRP A 57 16.44 -16.49 25.60
N LEU A 58 15.71 -15.99 26.59
CA LEU A 58 14.27 -16.19 26.67
C LEU A 58 13.60 -15.52 25.45
N PRO A 59 12.64 -16.19 24.78
CA PRO A 59 12.01 -15.68 23.57
C PRO A 59 11.19 -14.42 23.84
N ALA A 60 11.12 -13.54 22.84
CA ALA A 60 10.26 -12.35 22.91
C ALA A 60 8.79 -12.77 23.10
N PRO A 61 7.98 -11.95 23.78
CA PRO A 61 6.55 -12.19 23.82
C PRO A 61 5.92 -12.05 22.43
N MET A 62 4.75 -12.65 22.24
CA MET A 62 3.94 -12.52 21.03
C MET A 62 2.75 -11.61 21.31
N LEU A 63 2.41 -10.76 20.34
CA LEU A 63 1.26 -9.86 20.37
C LEU A 63 0.61 -9.88 18.99
N GLU A 64 -0.71 -9.83 18.94
CA GLU A 64 -1.44 -9.67 17.69
C GLU A 64 -1.30 -8.23 17.18
N VAL A 65 -1.01 -8.08 15.89
CA VAL A 65 -0.73 -6.80 15.25
C VAL A 65 -1.53 -6.70 13.96
N MET A 66 -1.86 -5.47 13.57
CA MET A 66 -2.43 -5.14 12.27
C MET A 66 -1.48 -5.55 11.14
N GLU A 67 -2.04 -5.62 9.93
CA GLU A 67 -1.25 -5.75 8.71
C GLU A 67 -0.21 -4.62 8.64
N GLY A 68 1.05 -4.96 8.39
CA GLY A 68 2.17 -4.01 8.45
C GLY A 68 2.92 -3.93 9.79
N GLY A 69 2.46 -4.62 10.84
CA GLY A 69 3.19 -4.78 12.11
C GLY A 69 2.88 -3.71 13.16
N MET A 70 1.71 -3.07 13.09
CA MET A 70 1.29 -1.99 13.99
C MET A 70 0.29 -2.50 15.03
N LEU A 71 0.29 -1.92 16.22
CA LEU A 71 -0.74 -2.17 17.23
C LEU A 71 -1.86 -1.13 17.06
N ASP A 72 -3.10 -1.58 16.92
CA ASP A 72 -4.27 -0.71 16.83
C ASP A 72 -4.48 0.04 18.18
N PRO A 73 -4.44 1.39 18.19
CA PRO A 73 -4.55 2.19 19.41
C PRO A 73 -5.96 2.15 20.02
N SER A 74 -6.97 1.76 19.23
CA SER A 74 -8.38 1.73 19.64
C SER A 74 -8.80 0.44 20.35
N LEU A 75 -7.89 -0.54 20.46
CA LEU A 75 -8.18 -1.81 21.12
C LEU A 75 -8.54 -1.61 22.60
N ASP A 76 -9.66 -2.20 23.02
CA ASP A 76 -10.04 -2.23 24.44
C ASP A 76 -9.03 -3.01 25.29
N HIS A 77 -8.40 -4.04 24.71
CA HIS A 77 -7.39 -4.87 25.36
C HIS A 77 -6.41 -5.48 24.34
N ALA A 78 -5.16 -5.73 24.77
CA ALA A 78 -4.18 -6.52 24.03
C ALA A 78 -3.75 -7.76 24.83
N PHE A 79 -3.57 -8.88 24.12
CA PHE A 79 -3.19 -10.17 24.71
C PHE A 79 -1.72 -10.47 24.41
N VAL A 80 -0.84 -10.28 25.39
CA VAL A 80 0.58 -10.60 25.26
C VAL A 80 0.82 -12.03 25.70
N ARG A 81 1.26 -12.88 24.77
CA ARG A 81 1.49 -14.32 24.97
C ARG A 81 2.96 -14.61 25.20
N VAL A 82 3.27 -15.36 26.25
CA VAL A 82 4.60 -15.87 26.57
C VAL A 82 4.57 -17.39 26.44
N ALA A 83 5.35 -17.92 25.49
CA ALA A 83 5.48 -19.35 25.31
C ALA A 83 6.12 -20.03 26.55
N PRO A 84 5.88 -21.34 26.76
CA PRO A 84 6.62 -22.10 27.77
C PRO A 84 8.13 -21.91 27.59
N TYR A 85 8.84 -21.69 28.69
CA TYR A 85 10.28 -21.45 28.67
C TYR A 85 11.07 -22.58 29.35
N PRO A 86 12.38 -22.73 29.05
CA PRO A 86 13.19 -23.79 29.63
C PRO A 86 13.20 -23.74 31.17
N ASN A 87 13.03 -24.90 31.80
CA ASN A 87 13.00 -25.06 33.26
C ASN A 87 11.93 -24.22 33.97
N MET A 88 10.76 -24.04 33.34
CA MET A 88 9.61 -23.41 33.96
C MET A 88 9.17 -24.14 35.23
N LEU A 89 9.08 -23.41 36.34
CA LEU A 89 8.75 -23.96 37.66
C LEU A 89 7.48 -23.32 38.24
N CYS A 90 6.75 -24.10 39.02
CA CYS A 90 5.69 -23.57 39.87
C CYS A 90 6.32 -22.56 40.87
N GLY A 91 5.69 -21.40 40.98
CA GLY A 91 6.18 -20.29 41.80
C GLY A 91 7.09 -19.30 41.07
N ASP A 92 7.47 -19.58 39.81
CA ASP A 92 8.13 -18.58 38.96
C ASP A 92 7.26 -17.33 38.85
N LYS A 93 7.90 -16.16 38.84
CA LYS A 93 7.23 -14.86 38.70
C LYS A 93 7.75 -14.15 37.46
N LEU A 94 6.83 -13.76 36.58
CA LEU A 94 7.11 -12.99 35.38
C LEU A 94 6.59 -11.57 35.57
N VAL A 95 7.44 -10.58 35.30
CA VAL A 95 7.06 -9.17 35.18
C VAL A 95 7.09 -8.82 33.71
N LEU A 96 5.95 -8.47 33.13
CA LEU A 96 5.85 -7.96 31.77
C LEU A 96 6.04 -6.45 31.80
N SER A 97 7.04 -5.96 31.07
CA SER A 97 7.32 -4.55 30.85
C SER A 97 6.70 -4.11 29.52
N TRP A 98 5.83 -3.11 29.61
CA TRP A 98 5.18 -2.42 28.49
C TRP A 98 5.67 -0.97 28.49
N GLN A 99 6.60 -0.63 27.61
CA GLN A 99 7.24 0.69 27.64
C GLN A 99 7.43 1.27 26.26
N GLY A 100 7.41 2.59 26.13
CA GLY A 100 7.47 3.24 24.83
C GLY A 100 7.55 4.75 24.92
N LEU A 101 7.43 5.39 23.77
CA LEU A 101 7.30 6.85 23.65
C LEU A 101 5.93 7.17 23.05
N ASN A 102 5.24 8.18 23.57
CA ASN A 102 4.03 8.71 22.95
C ASN A 102 4.38 9.64 21.76
N ASP A 103 3.35 10.23 21.15
CA ASP A 103 3.48 11.15 20.01
C ASP A 103 4.28 12.43 20.30
N GLU A 104 4.33 12.86 21.57
CA GLU A 104 5.17 13.97 22.05
C GLU A 104 6.62 13.54 22.35
N GLY A 105 6.96 12.25 22.19
CA GLY A 105 8.28 11.70 22.52
C GLY A 105 8.52 11.53 24.02
N LEU A 106 7.47 11.59 24.84
CA LEU A 106 7.54 11.37 26.28
C LEU A 106 7.47 9.87 26.60
N PRO A 107 8.27 9.40 27.57
CA PRO A 107 8.26 7.99 27.95
C PRO A 107 6.98 7.61 28.69
N TYR A 108 6.42 6.47 28.31
CA TYR A 108 5.32 5.81 29.02
C TYR A 108 5.75 4.40 29.42
N ILE A 109 5.48 4.01 30.67
CA ILE A 109 5.87 2.71 31.21
C ILE A 109 4.69 2.14 32.02
N HIS A 110 4.38 0.88 31.75
CA HIS A 110 3.45 0.07 32.51
C HIS A 110 4.04 -1.32 32.77
N GLU A 111 3.79 -1.88 33.95
CA GLU A 111 4.21 -3.24 34.29
C GLU A 111 3.03 -4.05 34.81
N THR A 112 2.96 -5.32 34.40
CA THR A 112 2.03 -6.31 34.95
C THR A 112 2.79 -7.55 35.38
N THR A 113 2.42 -8.12 36.53
CA THR A 113 3.07 -9.32 37.07
C THR A 113 2.14 -10.52 37.05
N ARG A 114 2.68 -11.71 36.74
CA ARG A 114 2.02 -13.00 36.91
C ARG A 114 2.95 -14.01 37.58
N ALA A 115 2.36 -14.92 38.36
CA ALA A 115 3.05 -16.10 38.87
C ALA A 115 2.62 -17.36 38.09
N VAL A 116 3.52 -18.35 38.02
CA VAL A 116 3.28 -19.66 37.43
C VAL A 116 2.72 -20.59 38.51
N SER A 117 1.46 -21.03 38.35
CA SER A 117 0.88 -22.09 39.17
C SER A 117 1.29 -23.46 38.66
N GLU A 118 1.09 -24.51 39.47
CA GLU A 118 1.40 -25.90 39.10
C GLU A 118 0.75 -26.33 37.77
N ASN A 119 -0.53 -26.03 37.57
CA ASN A 119 -1.24 -26.33 36.31
C ASN A 119 -0.77 -25.51 35.09
N GLN A 120 0.04 -24.47 35.31
CA GLN A 120 0.56 -23.61 34.24
C GLN A 120 1.97 -24.02 33.82
N VAL A 121 2.62 -24.94 34.55
CA VAL A 121 3.96 -25.42 34.20
C VAL A 121 3.90 -26.10 32.82
N GLY A 122 4.75 -25.63 31.90
CA GLY A 122 4.77 -26.10 30.51
C GLY A 122 3.67 -25.54 29.61
N GLN A 123 2.86 -24.58 30.08
CA GLN A 123 1.78 -23.95 29.32
C GLN A 123 2.11 -22.48 29.00
N GLU A 124 1.49 -21.93 27.94
CA GLU A 124 1.62 -20.51 27.59
C GLU A 124 1.05 -19.61 28.69
N LEU A 125 1.65 -18.44 28.94
CA LEU A 125 1.09 -17.40 29.80
C LEU A 125 0.52 -16.27 28.95
N VAL A 126 -0.65 -15.75 29.35
CA VAL A 126 -1.29 -14.62 28.69
C VAL A 126 -1.40 -13.45 29.65
N PHE A 127 -0.85 -12.30 29.27
CA PHE A 127 -1.06 -11.03 29.96
C PHE A 127 -2.13 -10.24 29.22
N VAL A 128 -3.04 -9.62 29.97
CA VAL A 128 -4.09 -8.76 29.42
C VAL A 128 -3.72 -7.32 29.73
N ILE A 129 -3.43 -6.54 28.69
CA ILE A 129 -3.12 -5.12 28.79
C ILE A 129 -4.39 -4.34 28.45
N LYS A 130 -4.79 -3.43 29.33
CA LYS A 130 -5.99 -2.59 29.11
C LYS A 130 -5.72 -1.53 28.06
N GLY A 131 -6.77 -1.17 27.31
CA GLY A 131 -6.73 -0.20 26.20
C GLY A 131 -6.14 1.15 26.57
N LEU A 132 -6.29 1.61 27.81
CA LEU A 132 -5.66 2.86 28.27
C LEU A 132 -4.12 2.85 28.14
N HIS A 133 -3.47 1.70 28.30
CA HIS A 133 -2.02 1.56 28.17
C HIS A 133 -1.58 1.50 26.70
N ILE A 134 -2.50 1.11 25.82
CA ILE A 134 -2.32 1.08 24.37
C ILE A 134 -2.48 2.51 23.85
N ALA A 135 -3.62 3.15 24.12
CA ALA A 135 -3.94 4.52 23.72
C ALA A 135 -2.91 5.54 24.23
N ALA A 136 -2.30 5.31 25.41
CA ALA A 136 -1.24 6.19 25.93
C ALA A 136 0.02 6.26 25.03
N LEU A 137 0.18 5.32 24.12
CA LEU A 137 1.27 5.26 23.15
C LEU A 137 0.81 5.56 21.72
N GLU A 138 -0.44 5.99 21.51
CA GLU A 138 -0.97 6.33 20.18
C GLU A 138 -0.04 7.29 19.42
N ARG A 139 0.17 7.00 18.13
CA ARG A 139 1.12 7.67 17.23
C ARG A 139 2.58 7.62 17.72
N GLY A 140 2.87 6.68 18.60
CA GLY A 140 4.16 6.49 19.23
C GLY A 140 4.76 5.10 18.96
N SER A 141 5.63 4.67 19.88
CA SER A 141 6.35 3.39 19.81
C SER A 141 6.11 2.55 21.05
N LEU A 142 6.21 1.24 20.90
CA LEU A 142 6.03 0.25 21.96
C LEU A 142 7.16 -0.78 21.92
N GLU A 143 7.74 -1.03 23.08
CA GLU A 143 8.67 -2.11 23.38
C GLU A 143 8.08 -3.00 24.48
N VAL A 144 7.94 -4.29 24.18
CA VAL A 144 7.39 -5.29 25.11
C VAL A 144 8.42 -6.39 25.37
N TYR A 145 8.68 -6.67 26.65
CA TYR A 145 9.51 -7.80 27.08
C TYR A 145 9.08 -8.25 28.48
N TRP A 146 9.56 -9.41 28.91
CA TRP A 146 9.27 -9.92 30.25
C TRP A 146 10.55 -10.33 30.99
N THR A 147 10.52 -10.19 32.31
CA THR A 147 11.61 -10.57 33.21
C THR A 147 11.18 -11.71 34.12
N LEU A 148 11.94 -12.81 34.08
CA LEU A 148 11.76 -14.01 34.89
C LEU A 148 12.47 -13.88 36.23
N TYR A 149 11.74 -14.14 37.31
CA TYR A 149 12.22 -14.35 38.65
C TYR A 149 11.92 -15.80 39.05
N SER A 150 12.95 -16.60 39.26
CA SER A 150 12.84 -18.01 39.64
C SER A 150 13.82 -18.32 40.77
N VAL A 151 13.43 -19.23 41.67
CA VAL A 151 14.34 -19.75 42.71
C VAL A 151 15.52 -20.52 42.12
N ALA A 152 15.39 -21.02 40.88
CA ALA A 152 16.46 -21.69 40.16
C ALA A 152 17.50 -20.71 39.59
N LEU A 153 17.22 -19.40 39.59
CA LEU A 153 18.08 -18.38 39.00
C LEU A 153 18.68 -17.48 40.09
N GLN A 154 20.00 -17.25 40.03
CA GLN A 154 20.67 -16.32 40.95
C GLN A 154 20.29 -14.86 40.71
N LYS A 155 19.92 -14.52 39.48
CA LYS A 155 19.51 -13.17 39.06
C LYS A 155 18.32 -13.26 38.11
N PRO A 156 17.46 -12.24 38.06
CA PRO A 156 16.38 -12.18 37.08
C PRO A 156 16.93 -12.17 35.66
N VAL A 157 16.25 -12.84 34.73
CA VAL A 157 16.63 -12.92 33.31
C VAL A 157 15.52 -12.32 32.46
N SER A 158 15.88 -11.46 31.52
CA SER A 158 14.91 -10.83 30.62
C SER A 158 14.84 -11.52 29.26
N SER A 159 13.66 -11.47 28.64
CA SER A 159 13.46 -11.91 27.28
C SER A 159 14.07 -10.99 26.25
N ARG A 160 14.11 -11.46 25.00
CA ARG A 160 14.18 -10.57 23.84
C ARG A 160 12.99 -9.60 23.83
N ARG A 161 13.17 -8.48 23.15
CA ARG A 161 12.18 -7.39 23.05
C ARG A 161 11.39 -7.52 21.76
N LEU A 162 10.09 -7.29 21.85
CA LEU A 162 9.21 -7.05 20.71
C LEU A 162 9.06 -5.53 20.56
N GLN A 163 9.39 -4.98 19.38
CA GLN A 163 9.25 -3.56 19.08
C GLN A 163 8.16 -3.35 18.04
N LEU A 164 7.25 -2.41 18.29
CA LEU A 164 6.06 -2.10 17.51
C LEU A 164 5.83 -0.59 17.44
N ASN A 165 5.08 -0.15 16.43
CA ASN A 165 4.44 1.18 16.43
C ASN A 165 2.99 1.04 16.92
N VAL A 166 2.45 2.07 17.54
CA VAL A 166 1.06 2.09 18.03
C VAL A 166 0.28 3.16 17.30
N GLY A 167 -0.75 2.75 16.55
CA GLY A 167 -1.45 3.61 15.60
C GLY A 167 -0.61 3.99 14.39
N ASP A 168 -1.23 4.75 13.49
CA ASP A 168 -0.54 5.31 12.33
C ASP A 168 0.35 6.46 12.80
N PRO A 169 1.70 6.35 12.75
CA PRO A 169 2.52 7.54 12.90
C PRO A 169 2.12 8.54 11.80
N GLU A 170 2.18 9.83 12.11
CA GLU A 170 1.93 10.87 11.10
C GLU A 170 2.83 10.58 9.87
N PRO A 171 2.27 10.59 8.65
CA PRO A 171 3.02 10.13 7.51
C PRO A 171 4.24 11.03 7.28
N ASP A 172 5.42 10.44 7.43
CA ASP A 172 6.71 11.09 7.18
C ASP A 172 6.94 11.37 5.68
N LEU A 173 6.17 10.70 4.80
CA LEU A 173 6.37 10.69 3.36
C LEU A 173 5.09 11.11 2.62
N LEU A 174 5.27 11.75 1.47
CA LEU A 174 4.16 12.19 0.62
C LEU A 174 3.42 11.00 0.02
N ALA A 175 2.12 11.15 -0.23
CA ALA A 175 1.33 10.11 -0.89
C ALA A 175 1.86 9.79 -2.30
N PRO A 176 1.75 8.53 -2.76
CA PRO A 176 2.09 8.17 -4.12
C PRO A 176 1.09 8.77 -5.12
N ILE A 177 1.54 8.97 -6.37
CA ILE A 177 0.73 9.56 -7.44
C ILE A 177 0.39 8.45 -8.44
N LEU A 178 -0.88 8.32 -8.83
CA LEU A 178 -1.25 7.52 -10.01
C LEU A 178 -1.36 8.45 -11.22
N GLU A 179 -0.64 8.16 -12.29
CA GLU A 179 -0.54 9.06 -13.46
C GLU A 179 -1.89 9.22 -14.17
N GLU A 180 -2.68 8.16 -14.27
CA GLU A 180 -3.89 8.12 -15.12
C GLU A 180 -5.18 8.47 -14.37
N THR A 181 -5.09 9.01 -13.16
CA THR A 181 -6.27 9.45 -12.40
C THR A 181 -6.70 10.85 -12.80
N VAL A 182 -8.01 11.05 -12.98
CA VAL A 182 -8.63 12.35 -13.20
C VAL A 182 -9.69 12.57 -12.12
N GLY A 183 -9.61 13.69 -11.40
CA GLY A 183 -10.53 13.97 -10.29
C GLY A 183 -10.52 12.89 -9.19
N GLY A 184 -9.38 12.21 -8.99
CA GLY A 184 -9.27 11.07 -8.06
C GLY A 184 -9.93 9.77 -8.56
N THR A 185 -10.32 9.70 -9.82
CA THR A 185 -10.93 8.51 -10.45
C THR A 185 -9.99 7.92 -11.50
N LEU A 186 -9.79 6.60 -11.47
CA LEU A 186 -9.11 5.84 -12.52
C LEU A 186 -10.15 5.07 -13.33
N ASP A 187 -10.28 5.39 -14.62
CA ASP A 187 -11.13 4.62 -15.54
C ASP A 187 -10.39 3.39 -16.09
N PRO A 188 -10.82 2.16 -15.78
CA PRO A 188 -10.18 0.96 -16.30
C PRO A 188 -10.16 0.88 -17.84
N ALA A 189 -11.07 1.54 -18.54
CA ALA A 189 -11.09 1.57 -20.00
C ALA A 189 -9.95 2.41 -20.59
N ARG A 190 -9.42 3.38 -19.84
CA ARG A 190 -8.29 4.23 -20.23
C ARG A 190 -6.94 3.57 -19.99
N VAL A 191 -6.88 2.58 -19.11
CA VAL A 191 -5.67 1.84 -18.76
C VAL A 191 -5.76 0.36 -19.14
N PRO A 192 -5.97 0.02 -20.43
CA PRO A 192 -6.20 -1.36 -20.85
C PRO A 192 -5.00 -2.30 -20.61
N GLN A 193 -3.80 -1.74 -20.39
CA GLN A 193 -2.59 -2.50 -20.05
C GLN A 193 -2.23 -2.42 -18.56
N GLY A 194 -2.75 -1.43 -17.83
CA GLY A 194 -2.31 -1.07 -16.49
C GLY A 194 -1.88 0.38 -16.39
N THR A 195 -1.41 0.78 -15.21
CA THR A 195 -0.95 2.14 -14.91
C THR A 195 0.27 2.13 -13.98
N SER A 196 0.97 3.25 -13.91
CA SER A 196 2.10 3.46 -13.01
C SER A 196 1.66 4.12 -11.70
N VAL A 197 2.23 3.65 -10.60
CA VAL A 197 2.22 4.35 -9.31
C VAL A 197 3.58 4.98 -9.09
N ILE A 198 3.62 6.30 -9.00
CA ILE A 198 4.82 7.11 -8.88
C ILE A 198 5.06 7.48 -7.42
N VAL A 199 6.23 7.11 -6.93
CA VAL A 199 6.77 7.56 -5.65
C VAL A 199 7.82 8.64 -5.94
N ARG A 200 7.55 9.87 -5.52
CA ARG A 200 8.48 10.99 -5.68
C ARG A 200 9.75 10.77 -4.84
N PRO A 201 10.89 11.37 -5.23
CA PRO A 201 12.08 11.39 -4.38
C PRO A 201 11.73 11.89 -2.98
N TYR A 202 12.24 11.22 -1.95
CA TYR A 202 11.95 11.54 -0.56
C TYR A 202 13.21 11.93 0.22
N ALA A 203 13.02 12.65 1.33
CA ALA A 203 14.13 13.09 2.16
C ALA A 203 14.96 11.89 2.66
N ARG A 204 16.30 12.01 2.59
CA ARG A 204 17.25 10.94 2.96
C ARG A 204 17.06 9.64 2.18
N MET A 205 16.54 9.68 0.96
CA MET A 205 16.56 8.54 0.05
C MET A 205 18.00 8.05 -0.16
N ALA A 206 18.23 6.76 0.06
CA ALA A 206 19.56 6.18 0.03
C ALA A 206 19.59 4.81 -0.67
N VAL A 207 20.77 4.44 -1.15
CA VAL A 207 21.00 3.14 -1.79
C VAL A 207 20.68 2.00 -0.82
N GLY A 208 19.84 1.09 -1.28
CA GLY A 208 19.35 -0.08 -0.55
C GLY A 208 18.16 0.18 0.37
N ASP A 209 17.55 1.37 0.32
CA ASP A 209 16.20 1.54 0.85
C ASP A 209 15.25 0.60 0.10
N ARG A 210 14.40 -0.11 0.85
CA ARG A 210 13.32 -0.95 0.28
C ARG A 210 12.04 -0.15 0.34
N VAL A 211 11.49 0.18 -0.83
CA VAL A 211 10.21 0.86 -0.97
C VAL A 211 9.14 -0.20 -1.23
N ILE A 212 8.22 -0.37 -0.28
CA ILE A 212 7.15 -1.36 -0.36
C ILE A 212 5.86 -0.62 -0.65
N LEU A 213 5.31 -0.83 -1.85
CA LEU A 213 4.00 -0.34 -2.24
C LEU A 213 2.92 -1.26 -1.65
N SER A 214 1.82 -0.64 -1.21
CA SER A 214 0.59 -1.31 -0.79
C SER A 214 -0.59 -0.67 -1.51
N TRP A 215 -1.39 -1.50 -2.16
CA TRP A 215 -2.64 -1.12 -2.78
C TRP A 215 -3.73 -2.05 -2.27
N GLN A 216 -4.73 -1.45 -1.64
CA GLN A 216 -5.78 -2.15 -0.92
C GLN A 216 -7.15 -1.64 -1.36
N GLY A 217 -8.02 -2.57 -1.75
CA GLY A 217 -9.45 -2.28 -1.97
C GLY A 217 -10.28 -2.62 -0.73
N VAL A 218 -11.58 -2.86 -0.95
CA VAL A 218 -12.45 -3.35 0.12
C VAL A 218 -12.04 -4.76 0.59
N GLU A 219 -12.45 -5.10 1.81
CA GLU A 219 -12.17 -6.40 2.42
C GLU A 219 -12.60 -7.57 1.52
N GLY A 220 -11.75 -8.59 1.41
CA GLY A 220 -11.98 -9.77 0.58
C GLY A 220 -11.47 -9.68 -0.86
N LEU A 221 -10.95 -8.51 -1.29
CA LEU A 221 -10.21 -8.40 -2.55
C LEU A 221 -8.70 -8.63 -2.38
N PRO A 222 -7.99 -9.07 -3.43
CA PRO A 222 -6.55 -9.23 -3.39
C PRO A 222 -5.85 -7.90 -3.06
N VAL A 223 -4.99 -7.92 -2.03
CA VAL A 223 -4.04 -6.83 -1.78
C VAL A 223 -2.92 -6.95 -2.79
N ILE A 224 -2.55 -5.82 -3.40
CA ILE A 224 -1.38 -5.74 -4.27
C ILE A 224 -0.25 -5.16 -3.43
N SER A 225 0.86 -5.90 -3.35
CA SER A 225 2.09 -5.43 -2.72
C SER A 225 3.26 -5.70 -3.64
N ASP A 226 4.12 -4.70 -3.81
CA ASP A 226 5.32 -4.79 -4.62
C ASP A 226 6.47 -4.07 -3.92
N VAL A 227 7.70 -4.49 -4.22
CA VAL A 227 8.91 -4.00 -3.54
C VAL A 227 9.93 -3.55 -4.57
N LEU A 228 10.38 -2.31 -4.43
CA LEU A 228 11.46 -1.73 -5.22
C LEU A 228 12.65 -1.43 -4.32
N LEU A 229 13.84 -1.88 -4.74
CA LEU A 229 15.10 -1.56 -4.09
C LEU A 229 15.72 -0.31 -4.72
N VAL A 230 16.06 0.69 -3.90
CA VAL A 230 16.72 1.90 -4.41
C VAL A 230 18.18 1.59 -4.76
N GLU A 231 18.50 1.61 -6.05
CA GLU A 231 19.86 1.44 -6.57
C GLU A 231 20.59 2.79 -6.73
N PRO A 232 21.93 2.83 -6.90
CA PRO A 232 22.69 4.08 -7.00
C PRO A 232 22.18 5.06 -8.06
N PHE A 233 21.69 4.57 -9.19
CA PHE A 233 21.17 5.40 -10.28
C PHE A 233 19.74 5.93 -10.03
N ALA A 234 19.02 5.37 -9.05
CA ALA A 234 17.64 5.76 -8.73
C ALA A 234 17.57 6.78 -7.58
N VAL A 235 18.69 7.05 -6.90
CA VAL A 235 18.72 8.01 -5.79
C VAL A 235 18.43 9.42 -6.31
N GLY A 236 17.38 10.05 -5.77
CA GLY A 236 16.95 11.37 -6.20
C GLY A 236 16.00 11.39 -7.40
N GLU A 237 15.72 10.22 -7.98
CA GLU A 237 14.77 10.04 -9.08
C GLU A 237 13.42 9.54 -8.57
N ALA A 238 12.36 9.80 -9.35
CA ALA A 238 11.06 9.23 -9.06
C ALA A 238 11.09 7.71 -9.31
N LEU A 239 10.46 6.95 -8.42
CA LEU A 239 10.30 5.51 -8.54
C LEU A 239 8.93 5.21 -9.13
N SER A 240 8.85 4.19 -9.99
CA SER A 240 7.60 3.77 -10.62
C SER A 240 7.33 2.29 -10.36
N PHE A 241 6.10 1.99 -9.95
CA PHE A 241 5.57 0.64 -9.81
C PHE A 241 4.50 0.42 -10.88
N TRP A 242 4.62 -0.66 -11.65
CA TRP A 242 3.62 -1.00 -12.66
C TRP A 242 2.50 -1.86 -12.08
N ILE A 243 1.26 -1.40 -12.24
CA ILE A 243 0.06 -2.12 -11.80
C ILE A 243 -0.71 -2.57 -13.05
N PRO A 244 -0.70 -3.89 -13.38
CA PRO A 244 -1.32 -4.38 -14.59
C PRO A 244 -2.86 -4.35 -14.50
N ALA A 245 -3.53 -4.25 -15.66
CA ALA A 245 -4.98 -4.07 -15.73
C ALA A 245 -5.79 -5.21 -15.08
N ASP A 246 -5.29 -6.45 -15.09
CA ASP A 246 -5.92 -7.60 -14.44
C ASP A 246 -5.97 -7.49 -12.92
N ARG A 247 -5.06 -6.71 -12.33
CA ARG A 247 -5.04 -6.39 -10.90
C ARG A 247 -5.94 -5.22 -10.53
N ILE A 248 -6.22 -4.32 -11.47
CA ILE A 248 -7.14 -3.19 -11.29
C ILE A 248 -8.60 -3.65 -11.44
N ALA A 249 -8.88 -4.54 -12.39
CA ALA A 249 -10.23 -4.97 -12.75
C ALA A 249 -11.13 -5.46 -11.58
N PRO A 250 -10.61 -6.19 -10.57
CA PRO A 250 -11.40 -6.62 -9.40
C PRO A 250 -11.95 -5.47 -8.55
N HIS A 251 -11.32 -4.29 -8.62
CA HIS A 251 -11.69 -3.13 -7.81
C HIS A 251 -12.72 -2.22 -8.49
N ARG A 252 -13.34 -2.63 -9.61
CA ARG A 252 -14.35 -1.82 -10.30
C ARG A 252 -15.48 -1.36 -9.38
N MET A 253 -15.86 -0.10 -9.57
CA MET A 253 -16.85 0.66 -8.81
C MET A 253 -16.52 0.79 -7.32
N GLN A 254 -15.24 0.70 -6.94
CA GLN A 254 -14.82 0.78 -5.55
C GLN A 254 -13.70 1.80 -5.39
N GLU A 255 -13.60 2.35 -4.17
CA GLU A 255 -12.45 3.13 -3.76
C GLU A 255 -11.31 2.20 -3.32
N VAL A 256 -10.10 2.50 -3.77
CA VAL A 256 -8.87 1.84 -3.35
C VAL A 256 -7.97 2.84 -2.63
N SER A 257 -7.22 2.34 -1.66
CA SER A 257 -6.19 3.07 -0.93
C SER A 257 -4.81 2.62 -1.40
N VAL A 258 -4.00 3.57 -1.84
CA VAL A 258 -2.62 3.32 -2.32
C VAL A 258 -1.64 4.09 -1.43
N SER A 259 -0.67 3.38 -0.87
CA SER A 259 0.35 3.92 0.02
C SER A 259 1.66 3.16 -0.16
N TYR A 260 2.75 3.65 0.43
CA TYR A 260 4.00 2.94 0.48
C TYR A 260 4.71 3.17 1.81
N ARG A 261 5.66 2.28 2.13
CA ARG A 261 6.59 2.46 3.23
C ARG A 261 8.03 2.29 2.77
N VAL A 262 8.95 2.96 3.45
CA VAL A 262 10.38 2.86 3.20
C VAL A 262 11.05 2.21 4.38
N GLU A 263 11.68 1.06 4.15
CA GLU A 263 12.57 0.39 5.10
C GLU A 263 14.01 0.72 4.73
N SER A 264 14.68 1.51 5.57
CA SER A 264 16.10 1.82 5.38
C SER A 264 17.00 0.66 5.78
N ARG A 265 18.27 0.67 5.33
CA ARG A 265 19.28 -0.30 5.81
C ARG A 265 19.51 -0.27 7.32
N SER A 266 19.20 0.85 7.97
CA SER A 266 19.30 1.00 9.43
C SER A 266 18.09 0.49 10.20
N ALA A 267 17.17 -0.21 9.53
CA ALA A 267 15.88 -0.69 10.06
C ALA A 267 14.92 0.43 10.50
N GLN A 268 15.18 1.70 10.16
CA GLN A 268 14.18 2.75 10.27
C GLN A 268 13.09 2.53 9.22
N VAL A 269 11.83 2.53 9.66
CA VAL A 269 10.63 2.46 8.83
C VAL A 269 9.96 3.82 8.79
N ARG A 270 9.54 4.26 7.61
CA ARG A 270 8.77 5.50 7.40
C ARG A 270 7.58 5.20 6.49
N ASN A 271 6.42 5.75 6.81
CA ASN A 271 5.18 5.52 6.06
C ASN A 271 4.79 6.75 5.24
N SER A 272 4.15 6.51 4.09
CA SER A 272 3.55 7.56 3.28
C SER A 272 2.15 7.92 3.73
N ALA A 273 1.69 9.10 3.33
CA ALA A 273 0.27 9.39 3.26
C ALA A 273 -0.41 8.47 2.23
N THR A 274 -1.72 8.34 2.32
CA THR A 274 -2.52 7.46 1.46
C THR A 274 -3.22 8.25 0.36
N SER A 275 -3.14 7.75 -0.88
CA SER A 275 -3.95 8.22 -2.01
C SER A 275 -5.21 7.37 -2.11
N ARG A 276 -6.38 8.02 -2.10
CA ARG A 276 -7.68 7.37 -2.29
C ARG A 276 -8.16 7.57 -3.72
N ILE A 277 -8.50 6.49 -4.39
CA ILE A 277 -8.77 6.47 -5.82
C ILE A 277 -10.03 5.68 -6.09
N LEU A 278 -11.00 6.29 -6.77
CA LEU A 278 -12.19 5.60 -7.25
C LEU A 278 -11.88 4.86 -8.55
N ILE A 279 -12.08 3.55 -8.60
CA ILE A 279 -11.91 2.76 -9.82
C ILE A 279 -13.27 2.66 -10.52
N ALA A 280 -13.60 3.59 -11.41
CA ALA A 280 -14.90 3.62 -12.06
C ALA A 280 -14.79 4.22 -13.47
N PRO A 281 -15.71 3.88 -14.40
CA PRO A 281 -15.83 4.61 -15.65
C PRO A 281 -15.99 6.10 -15.37
N LEU A 282 -15.26 6.93 -16.11
CA LEU A 282 -15.47 8.38 -16.07
C LEU A 282 -16.82 8.68 -16.73
N MET A 283 -17.86 8.84 -15.92
CA MET A 283 -19.18 9.21 -16.42
C MET A 283 -19.22 10.72 -16.65
N ARG A 284 -19.44 11.12 -17.91
CA ARG A 284 -19.66 12.51 -18.29
C ARG A 284 -21.09 12.68 -18.78
N GLY A 285 -21.80 13.68 -18.27
CA GLY A 285 -23.12 14.04 -18.77
C GLY A 285 -23.03 14.71 -20.13
N GLU A 286 -24.15 14.79 -20.84
CA GLU A 286 -24.24 15.66 -22.01
C GLU A 286 -24.04 17.13 -21.60
N LEU A 287 -23.33 17.88 -22.43
CA LEU A 287 -23.09 19.31 -22.22
C LEU A 287 -24.21 20.12 -22.86
N ALA A 288 -24.91 20.89 -22.03
CA ALA A 288 -26.02 21.73 -22.46
C ALA A 288 -25.55 22.79 -23.48
N ALA A 289 -26.45 23.20 -24.38
CA ALA A 289 -26.14 24.25 -25.34
C ALA A 289 -25.89 25.61 -24.63
N PRO A 290 -24.96 26.45 -25.13
CA PRO A 290 -24.75 27.79 -24.58
C PRO A 290 -25.95 28.69 -24.85
N GLN A 291 -26.22 29.65 -23.97
CA GLN A 291 -27.31 30.61 -24.11
C GLN A 291 -26.79 31.94 -24.63
N VAL A 292 -27.49 32.53 -25.60
CA VAL A 292 -27.24 33.92 -26.03
C VAL A 292 -28.27 34.79 -25.32
N LEU A 293 -27.84 35.60 -24.35
CA LEU A 293 -28.75 36.27 -23.41
C LEU A 293 -29.67 37.28 -24.09
N GLU A 294 -29.16 37.96 -25.11
CA GLU A 294 -29.88 38.99 -25.85
C GLU A 294 -30.84 38.39 -26.90
N ALA A 295 -30.78 37.08 -27.14
CA ALA A 295 -31.68 36.40 -28.08
C ALA A 295 -32.99 35.96 -27.41
N GLN A 296 -34.12 36.19 -28.08
CA GLN A 296 -35.44 35.72 -27.66
C GLN A 296 -35.98 34.73 -28.70
N ASP A 297 -36.42 33.56 -28.24
CA ASP A 297 -36.94 32.47 -29.08
C ASP A 297 -36.01 32.08 -30.25
N GLY A 298 -34.70 32.16 -30.03
CA GLY A 298 -33.66 31.84 -31.04
C GLY A 298 -33.41 32.95 -32.05
N GLU A 299 -33.94 34.15 -31.82
CA GLU A 299 -33.74 35.32 -32.67
C GLU A 299 -33.01 36.43 -31.92
N LEU A 300 -32.03 37.03 -32.58
CA LEU A 300 -31.25 38.14 -32.04
C LEU A 300 -31.50 39.38 -32.87
N GLU A 301 -32.02 40.43 -32.25
CA GLU A 301 -32.01 41.78 -32.84
C GLU A 301 -30.62 42.38 -32.64
N ALA A 302 -29.84 42.49 -33.72
CA ALA A 302 -28.50 43.06 -33.69
C ALA A 302 -28.56 44.61 -33.68
N VAL A 303 -29.20 45.16 -32.65
CA VAL A 303 -29.18 46.59 -32.32
C VAL A 303 -27.80 46.93 -31.75
N ASP A 304 -27.34 48.17 -31.93
CA ASP A 304 -25.98 48.61 -31.64
C ASP A 304 -25.56 48.30 -30.19
N ALA A 305 -24.94 47.13 -30.00
CA ALA A 305 -24.48 46.65 -28.71
C ALA A 305 -23.00 47.02 -28.60
N GLU A 306 -22.72 48.23 -28.07
CA GLU A 306 -21.35 48.76 -27.96
C GLU A 306 -20.41 47.78 -27.24
N ASP A 307 -20.94 47.03 -26.26
CA ASP A 307 -20.20 46.06 -25.46
C ASP A 307 -20.14 44.64 -26.08
N GLY A 308 -20.87 44.35 -27.17
CA GLY A 308 -21.00 43.01 -27.74
C GLY A 308 -22.23 42.23 -27.25
N ILE A 309 -22.29 40.94 -27.56
CA ILE A 309 -23.42 40.05 -27.23
C ILE A 309 -22.93 38.96 -26.28
N THR A 310 -23.71 38.69 -25.25
CA THR A 310 -23.35 37.83 -24.14
C THR A 310 -23.72 36.37 -24.42
N VAL A 311 -22.72 35.50 -24.40
CA VAL A 311 -22.90 34.05 -24.45
C VAL A 311 -22.60 33.46 -23.07
N VAL A 312 -23.57 32.75 -22.50
CA VAL A 312 -23.48 32.11 -21.18
C VAL A 312 -23.46 30.60 -21.32
N ILE A 313 -22.44 29.97 -20.76
CA ILE A 313 -22.37 28.53 -20.55
C ILE A 313 -22.72 28.30 -19.09
N GLY A 314 -23.96 27.85 -18.83
CA GLY A 314 -24.49 27.74 -17.47
C GLY A 314 -23.80 26.67 -16.62
N ASN A 315 -23.46 25.52 -17.21
CA ASN A 315 -22.73 24.44 -16.55
C ASN A 315 -21.88 23.70 -17.58
N ALA A 316 -20.59 24.03 -17.65
CA ALA A 316 -19.64 23.34 -18.52
C ALA A 316 -19.23 21.94 -17.98
N GLN A 317 -19.65 21.60 -16.75
CA GLN A 317 -19.15 20.44 -16.00
C GLN A 317 -17.62 20.41 -15.99
N ALA A 318 -16.97 21.57 -15.92
CA ALA A 318 -15.53 21.70 -16.07
C ALA A 318 -14.82 21.76 -14.72
N GLU A 319 -13.68 21.08 -14.64
CA GLU A 319 -12.81 20.98 -13.46
C GLU A 319 -11.59 21.90 -13.59
N GLU A 320 -10.92 22.17 -12.47
CA GLU A 320 -9.69 22.97 -12.47
C GLU A 320 -8.62 22.36 -13.40
N GLY A 321 -8.01 23.20 -14.23
CA GLY A 321 -6.99 22.83 -15.22
C GLY A 321 -7.55 22.46 -16.61
N GLU A 322 -8.87 22.36 -16.77
CA GLU A 322 -9.50 22.16 -18.07
C GLU A 322 -9.61 23.46 -18.87
N LEU A 323 -9.82 23.35 -20.18
CA LEU A 323 -9.98 24.49 -21.08
C LEU A 323 -11.36 24.46 -21.74
N VAL A 324 -12.12 25.54 -21.64
CA VAL A 324 -13.40 25.68 -22.34
C VAL A 324 -13.22 26.54 -23.58
N TYR A 325 -13.57 26.00 -24.74
CA TYR A 325 -13.42 26.65 -26.05
C TYR A 325 -14.79 27.02 -26.62
N LEU A 326 -15.11 28.30 -26.67
CA LEU A 326 -16.32 28.83 -27.30
C LEU A 326 -16.16 28.87 -28.82
N LYS A 327 -17.21 28.43 -29.50
CA LYS A 327 -17.29 28.31 -30.95
C LYS A 327 -18.55 28.97 -31.51
N CYS A 328 -18.40 30.09 -32.22
CA CYS A 328 -19.47 30.72 -33.00
C CYS A 328 -19.19 30.57 -34.50
N ASP A 329 -19.99 29.79 -35.21
CA ASP A 329 -19.90 29.59 -36.66
C ASP A 329 -21.02 30.35 -37.37
N GLY A 330 -20.62 31.40 -38.09
CA GLY A 330 -21.50 32.13 -39.01
C GLY A 330 -21.19 31.80 -40.47
N GLU A 331 -22.07 32.23 -41.38
CA GLU A 331 -21.94 31.98 -42.82
C GLU A 331 -20.72 32.64 -43.46
N TYR A 332 -20.33 33.83 -43.00
CA TYR A 332 -19.23 34.60 -43.59
C TYR A 332 -17.89 34.35 -42.90
N PHE A 333 -17.88 34.28 -41.57
CA PHE A 333 -16.70 33.93 -40.78
C PHE A 333 -17.09 33.41 -39.40
N SER A 334 -16.13 32.80 -38.73
CA SER A 334 -16.30 32.28 -37.37
C SER A 334 -15.66 33.18 -36.32
N HIS A 335 -16.18 33.12 -35.10
CA HIS A 335 -15.55 33.63 -33.89
C HIS A 335 -15.24 32.49 -32.93
N ARG A 336 -14.13 32.64 -32.21
CA ARG A 336 -13.59 31.68 -31.25
C ARG A 336 -13.06 32.44 -30.05
N ASP A 337 -13.26 31.88 -28.88
CA ASP A 337 -12.73 32.38 -27.62
C ASP A 337 -12.51 31.20 -26.68
N ASP A 338 -11.66 31.34 -25.68
CA ASP A 338 -11.33 30.24 -24.77
C ASP A 338 -11.10 30.72 -23.33
N ARG A 339 -11.22 29.78 -22.39
CA ARG A 339 -11.09 30.05 -20.97
C ARG A 339 -10.48 28.87 -20.23
N ASP A 340 -9.32 29.09 -19.62
CA ASP A 340 -8.77 28.17 -18.63
C ASP A 340 -9.66 28.15 -17.39
N ILE A 341 -9.93 26.95 -16.90
CA ILE A 341 -10.71 26.73 -15.69
C ILE A 341 -9.78 26.72 -14.50
N THR A 342 -9.87 27.78 -13.70
CA THR A 342 -9.22 27.88 -12.40
C THR A 342 -10.09 27.24 -11.32
N ARG A 343 -9.50 27.03 -10.13
CA ARG A 343 -10.23 26.57 -8.94
C ARG A 343 -11.47 27.42 -8.61
N ASP A 344 -11.39 28.72 -8.81
CA ASP A 344 -12.48 29.66 -8.49
C ASP A 344 -13.60 29.66 -9.54
N THR A 345 -13.32 29.13 -10.73
CA THR A 345 -14.26 29.09 -11.87
C THR A 345 -14.77 27.67 -12.16
N ALA A 346 -14.21 26.64 -11.52
CA ALA A 346 -14.63 25.26 -11.70
C ALA A 346 -16.08 25.10 -11.21
N GLY A 347 -16.94 24.52 -12.06
CA GLY A 347 -18.37 24.37 -11.80
C GLY A 347 -19.21 25.66 -11.88
N GLU A 348 -18.61 26.82 -12.05
CA GLU A 348 -19.32 28.11 -12.15
C GLU A 348 -19.74 28.41 -13.61
N PRO A 349 -20.80 29.22 -13.81
CA PRO A 349 -21.19 29.68 -15.14
C PRO A 349 -20.08 30.50 -15.82
N LEU A 350 -19.86 30.26 -17.11
CA LEU A 350 -18.89 31.01 -17.90
C LEU A 350 -19.60 32.01 -18.80
N VAL A 351 -19.08 33.22 -18.84
CA VAL A 351 -19.59 34.33 -19.65
C VAL A 351 -18.56 34.72 -20.70
N PHE A 352 -18.98 34.76 -21.95
CA PHE A 352 -18.18 35.22 -23.06
C PHE A 352 -18.88 36.40 -23.72
N ILE A 353 -18.09 37.39 -24.15
CA ILE A 353 -18.60 38.57 -24.85
C ILE A 353 -18.16 38.45 -26.31
N VAL A 354 -19.11 38.06 -27.17
CA VAL A 354 -18.84 37.93 -28.60
C VAL A 354 -18.98 39.31 -29.24
N PRO A 355 -17.94 39.83 -29.91
CA PRO A 355 -17.94 41.20 -30.43
C PRO A 355 -19.14 41.49 -31.33
N TYR A 356 -19.79 42.65 -31.16
CA TYR A 356 -20.96 43.04 -31.96
C TYR A 356 -20.72 42.99 -33.48
N ARG A 357 -19.49 43.31 -33.92
CA ARG A 357 -19.10 43.19 -35.33
C ARG A 357 -19.34 41.79 -35.90
N PHE A 358 -19.15 40.73 -35.11
CA PHE A 358 -19.39 39.37 -35.57
C PHE A 358 -20.87 39.18 -35.90
N TRP A 359 -21.76 39.58 -34.99
CA TRP A 359 -23.22 39.45 -35.18
C TRP A 359 -23.74 40.34 -36.30
N ARG A 360 -23.28 41.60 -36.37
CA ARG A 360 -23.70 42.56 -37.40
C ARG A 360 -23.42 42.07 -38.82
N GLU A 361 -22.24 41.49 -39.06
CA GLU A 361 -21.90 40.96 -40.39
C GLU A 361 -22.75 39.73 -40.76
N HIS A 362 -23.37 39.07 -39.79
CA HIS A 362 -24.22 37.88 -39.99
C HIS A 362 -25.73 38.18 -39.99
N ARG A 363 -26.14 39.45 -40.17
CA ARG A 363 -27.56 39.81 -40.29
C ARG A 363 -28.28 39.02 -41.39
N GLU A 364 -29.51 38.64 -41.10
CA GLU A 364 -30.37 37.79 -41.93
C GLU A 364 -29.86 36.35 -42.15
N THR A 365 -28.79 35.95 -41.45
CA THR A 365 -28.26 34.57 -41.46
C THR A 365 -28.53 33.85 -40.13
N VAL A 366 -28.09 32.59 -40.03
CA VAL A 366 -28.13 31.80 -38.79
C VAL A 366 -26.71 31.53 -38.32
N VAL A 367 -26.42 31.90 -37.08
CA VAL A 367 -25.18 31.58 -36.38
C VAL A 367 -25.39 30.34 -35.52
N GLN A 368 -24.43 29.40 -35.57
CA GLN A 368 -24.36 28.25 -34.67
C GLN A 368 -23.38 28.56 -33.53
N VAL A 369 -23.86 28.49 -32.29
CA VAL A 369 -23.09 28.72 -31.08
C VAL A 369 -22.98 27.41 -30.31
N SER A 370 -21.76 26.96 -30.05
CA SER A 370 -21.47 25.79 -29.22
C SER A 370 -20.15 26.00 -28.48
N TYR A 371 -19.80 25.08 -27.59
CA TYR A 371 -18.48 25.03 -26.98
C TYR A 371 -17.96 23.60 -26.92
N SER A 372 -16.65 23.46 -26.75
CA SER A 372 -16.05 22.21 -26.27
C SER A 372 -15.36 22.43 -24.93
N VAL A 373 -15.24 21.37 -24.15
CA VAL A 373 -14.33 21.34 -23.01
C VAL A 373 -13.21 20.37 -23.36
N GLU A 374 -11.99 20.87 -23.37
CA GLU A 374 -10.77 20.08 -23.44
C GLU A 374 -10.45 19.60 -22.03
N ARG A 375 -10.55 18.29 -21.86
CA ARG A 375 -10.55 17.63 -20.55
C ARG A 375 -9.14 17.23 -20.17
N LEU A 376 -8.90 16.96 -18.88
CA LEU A 376 -7.58 16.54 -18.38
C LEU A 376 -7.11 15.18 -18.92
N ASP A 377 -7.99 14.44 -19.60
CA ASP A 377 -7.70 13.17 -20.26
C ASP A 377 -7.60 13.26 -21.79
N ASP A 378 -7.29 14.44 -22.31
CA ASP A 378 -7.15 14.74 -23.74
C ASP A 378 -8.42 14.48 -24.58
N VAL A 379 -9.57 14.31 -23.92
CA VAL A 379 -10.88 14.18 -24.57
C VAL A 379 -11.47 15.57 -24.77
N SER A 380 -11.78 15.91 -26.02
CA SER A 380 -12.60 17.08 -26.35
C SER A 380 -14.09 16.71 -26.27
N GLN A 381 -14.82 17.27 -25.30
CA GLN A 381 -16.25 17.06 -25.14
C GLN A 381 -17.04 18.22 -25.71
N ALA A 382 -17.85 17.96 -26.75
CA ALA A 382 -18.68 18.99 -27.38
C ALA A 382 -20.02 19.19 -26.66
N SER A 383 -20.48 20.44 -26.65
CA SER A 383 -21.85 20.81 -26.28
C SER A 383 -22.85 20.57 -27.39
N GLU A 384 -24.13 20.58 -27.02
CA GLU A 384 -25.19 20.88 -27.97
C GLU A 384 -25.03 22.27 -28.62
N ILE A 385 -25.71 22.48 -29.74
CA ILE A 385 -25.59 23.70 -30.56
C ILE A 385 -26.84 24.58 -30.38
N THR A 386 -26.63 25.83 -30.00
CA THR A 386 -27.64 26.89 -30.06
C THR A 386 -27.62 27.54 -31.43
N ARG A 387 -28.79 27.65 -32.08
CA ARG A 387 -28.92 28.31 -33.38
C ARG A 387 -29.61 29.66 -33.21
N ILE A 388 -28.94 30.73 -33.62
CA ILE A 388 -29.44 32.10 -33.50
C ILE A 388 -29.65 32.67 -34.89
N ARG A 389 -30.89 33.06 -35.21
CA ARG A 389 -31.18 33.88 -36.39
C ARG A 389 -30.95 35.34 -36.07
N VAL A 390 -30.04 35.99 -36.80
CA VAL A 390 -29.75 37.42 -36.60
C VAL A 390 -30.70 38.23 -37.46
N ARG A 391 -31.48 39.12 -36.84
CA ARG A 391 -32.41 40.03 -37.52
C ARG A 391 -31.71 41.31 -38.00
N ALA A 392 -32.21 41.86 -39.10
CA ALA A 392 -31.70 43.06 -39.78
C ALA A 392 -31.64 44.33 -38.91
#